data_AF-A0A9E4RQR1-F1
#
_entry.id   AF-A0A9E4RQR1-F1
#
_cell.length_a   1.000
_cell.length_b   1.000
_cell.length_c   1.000
_cell.angle_alpha   90.00
_cell.angle_beta   90.00
_cell.angle_gamma   90.00
#
_symmetry.space_group_name_H-M   'P 1'
#
loop_
_entity.id
_entity.type
_entity.pdbx_description
1 polymer ?
#
loop_
_entity_poly.entity_id
_entity_poly.type
_entity_poly.pdbx_seq_one_letter_code
_entity_poly.pdbx_strand_id
1 'polypeptide(L)' 'MSKSQFGGVQEAVTMKVGTSVRGKGLSEVPDDTAQAEELGYDFISTSETKHNPFLAAALASEHS' A
#
# COMPACT_ATOMS: atom_id res chain seq x y z
N MET A 1 44.91 23.24 -8.41
CA MET A 1 44.14 22.20 -7.69
C MET A 1 42.69 22.72 -7.60
N SER A 2 41.76 22.14 -8.36
CA SER A 2 40.34 22.53 -8.36
C SER A 2 39.51 21.34 -7.91
N LYS A 3 38.79 21.50 -6.79
CA LYS A 3 37.83 20.51 -6.30
C LYS A 3 36.46 20.87 -6.88
N SER A 4 35.99 20.08 -7.84
CA SER A 4 34.61 20.14 -8.35
C SER A 4 33.75 19.21 -7.49
N GLN A 5 33.04 19.75 -6.50
CA GLN A 5 32.01 19.00 -5.77
C GLN A 5 30.75 18.93 -6.64
N PHE A 6 30.48 17.76 -7.23
CA PHE A 6 29.16 17.43 -7.76
C PHE A 6 28.24 17.11 -6.58
N GLY A 7 27.39 18.07 -6.20
CA GLY A 7 26.30 17.86 -5.27
C GLY A 7 25.16 17.13 -5.95
N GLY A 8 25.21 15.80 -5.97
CA GLY A 8 24.05 14.97 -6.27
C GLY A 8 23.16 14.93 -5.04
N VAL A 9 21.92 15.41 -5.15
CA VAL A 9 20.88 15.11 -4.16
C VAL A 9 20.64 13.60 -4.24
N GLN A 10 21.17 12.85 -3.29
CA GLN A 10 20.80 11.45 -3.12
C GLN A 10 19.36 11.46 -2.60
N GLU A 11 18.40 11.21 -3.48
CA GLU A 11 17.03 10.92 -3.08
C GLU A 11 17.09 9.65 -2.23
N ALA A 12 16.70 9.76 -0.96
CA ALA A 12 16.70 8.61 -0.07
C ALA A 12 15.66 7.61 -0.60
N VAL A 13 16.12 6.43 -1.02
CA VAL A 13 15.22 5.34 -1.43
C VAL A 13 14.46 4.87 -0.19
N THR A 14 13.23 5.33 -0.04
CA THR A 14 12.33 4.89 1.03
C THR A 14 11.67 3.58 0.61
N MET A 15 11.84 2.54 1.41
CA MET A 15 11.23 1.23 1.18
C MET A 15 9.75 1.30 1.56
N LYS A 16 8.86 0.97 0.62
CA LYS A 16 7.43 0.79 0.88
C LYS A 16 7.14 -0.65 1.25
N VAL A 17 6.29 -0.86 2.26
CA VAL A 17 5.87 -2.18 2.73
C VAL A 17 4.36 -2.29 2.53
N GLY A 18 3.93 -3.37 1.88
CA GLY A 18 2.51 -3.63 1.66
C GLY A 18 2.10 -5.02 2.14
N THR A 19 0.79 -5.18 2.32
CA THR A 19 0.15 -6.45 2.67
C THR A 19 -0.94 -6.82 1.67
N SER A 20 -1.40 -8.07 1.70
CA SER A 20 -2.59 -8.49 0.97
C SER A 20 -3.75 -8.75 1.91
N VAL A 21 -4.98 -8.48 1.44
CA VAL A 21 -6.21 -8.92 2.11
C VAL A 21 -6.13 -10.43 2.32
N ARG A 22 -6.33 -10.87 3.56
CA ARG A 22 -6.18 -12.28 4.00
C ARG A 22 -7.37 -13.12 3.55
N GLY A 23 -8.52 -12.46 3.36
CA GLY A 23 -9.80 -13.03 2.96
C GLY A 23 -9.95 -13.38 1.50
N LYS A 24 -10.92 -14.26 1.20
CA LYS A 24 -11.34 -14.60 -0.17
C LYS A 24 -12.58 -13.84 -0.64
N GLY A 25 -12.92 -12.73 0.01
CA GLY A 25 -14.14 -11.98 -0.28
C GLY A 25 -14.15 -10.53 0.22
N LEU A 26 -15.03 -9.73 -0.40
CA LEU A 26 -15.16 -8.29 -0.20
C LEU A 26 -15.47 -7.85 1.24
N SER A 27 -16.15 -8.69 2.02
CA SER A 27 -16.54 -8.36 3.40
C SER A 27 -15.36 -8.22 4.35
N GLU A 28 -14.20 -8.80 4.00
CA GLU A 28 -13.00 -8.78 4.83
C GLU A 28 -12.08 -7.59 4.48
N VAL A 29 -12.34 -6.91 3.35
CA VAL A 29 -11.54 -5.77 2.89
C VAL A 29 -11.54 -4.62 3.92
N PRO A 30 -12.67 -4.20 4.50
CA PRO A 30 -12.68 -3.15 5.52
C PRO A 30 -11.77 -3.44 6.72
N ASP A 31 -11.92 -4.61 7.33
CA ASP A 31 -11.19 -4.99 8.55
C ASP A 31 -9.69 -5.13 8.28
N ASP A 32 -9.31 -5.74 7.15
CA ASP A 32 -7.90 -5.88 6.77
C ASP A 32 -7.28 -4.52 6.40
N THR A 33 -8.05 -3.58 5.84
CA THR A 33 -7.58 -2.23 5.53
C THR A 33 -7.29 -1.44 6.80
N ALA A 34 -8.27 -1.38 7.71
CA ALA A 34 -8.12 -0.67 8.98
C ALA A 34 -6.95 -1.23 9.79
N GLN A 35 -6.79 -2.56 9.80
CA GLN A 35 -5.66 -3.20 10.47
C GLN A 35 -4.32 -2.89 9.77
N ALA A 36 -4.28 -2.84 8.44
CA ALA A 36 -3.06 -2.51 7.71
C ALA A 36 -2.62 -1.06 7.99
N GLU A 37 -3.56 -0.13 8.08
CA GLU A 37 -3.28 1.25 8.43
C GLU A 37 -2.78 1.37 9.88
N GLU A 38 -3.45 0.71 10.84
CA GLU A 38 -3.03 0.70 12.25
C GLU A 38 -1.59 0.15 12.41
N LEU A 39 -1.23 -0.84 11.61
CA LEU A 39 0.11 -1.45 11.62
C LEU A 39 1.16 -0.66 10.80
N GLY A 40 0.75 0.42 10.13
CA GLY A 40 1.65 1.32 9.39
C GLY A 40 2.09 0.80 8.03
N TYR A 41 1.29 -0.04 7.37
CA TYR A 41 1.57 -0.44 5.98
C TYR A 41 1.32 0.71 5.00
N ASP A 42 2.13 0.79 3.95
CA ASP A 42 2.02 1.84 2.92
C ASP A 42 0.93 1.55 1.88
N PHE A 43 0.58 0.28 1.68
CA PHE A 43 -0.45 -0.13 0.74
C PHE A 43 -1.01 -1.51 1.05
N ILE A 44 -2.25 -1.74 0.61
CA ILE A 44 -2.84 -3.07 0.56
C ILE A 44 -3.03 -3.53 -0.87
N SER A 45 -3.09 -4.85 -1.06
CA SER A 45 -3.37 -5.49 -2.33
C SER A 45 -4.49 -6.50 -2.15
N THR A 46 -5.31 -6.66 -3.18
CA THR A 46 -6.40 -7.62 -3.21
C THR A 46 -6.39 -8.35 -4.54
N SER A 47 -6.48 -9.68 -4.46
CA SER A 47 -6.59 -10.58 -5.61
C SER A 47 -8.03 -11.08 -5.78
N GLU A 48 -8.99 -10.18 -5.54
CA GLU A 48 -10.43 -10.43 -5.73
C GLU A 48 -10.71 -10.86 -7.18
N THR A 49 -11.12 -12.11 -7.35
CA THR A 49 -11.37 -12.76 -8.65
C THR A 49 -12.83 -13.19 -8.81
N LYS A 50 -13.63 -13.13 -7.74
CA LYS A 50 -15.04 -13.52 -7.72
C LYS A 50 -15.96 -12.33 -7.96
N HIS A 51 -15.53 -11.13 -7.60
CA HIS A 51 -16.30 -9.90 -7.73
C HIS A 51 -15.62 -8.88 -8.66
N ASN A 52 -16.25 -7.71 -8.83
CA ASN A 52 -15.63 -6.59 -9.52
C ASN A 52 -14.42 -6.09 -8.69
N PRO A 53 -13.19 -6.12 -9.21
CA PRO A 53 -11.99 -5.74 -8.47
C PRO A 53 -11.99 -4.27 -8.04
N PHE A 54 -12.70 -3.39 -8.76
CA PHE A 54 -12.84 -1.99 -8.38
C PHE A 54 -13.68 -1.79 -7.11
N LEU A 55 -14.57 -2.74 -6.80
CA LEU A 55 -15.38 -2.68 -5.59
C LEU A 55 -14.52 -2.89 -4.34
N ALA A 56 -13.53 -3.78 -4.42
CA ALA A 56 -12.58 -3.99 -3.34
C ALA A 56 -11.71 -2.74 -3.10
N ALA A 57 -11.27 -2.06 -4.16
CA ALA A 57 -10.52 -0.81 -4.05
C ALA A 57 -11.36 0.33 -3.44
N ALA A 58 -12.65 0.42 -3.81
CA ALA A 58 -13.57 1.40 -3.24
C ALA A 58 -13.78 1.16 -1.73
N LEU A 59 -14.07 -0.09 -1.34
CA LEU A 59 -14.22 -0.46 0.07
C LEU A 59 -12.95 -0.17 0.89
N ALA A 60 -11.78 -0.52 0.36
CA ALA A 60 -10.52 -0.17 1.02
C ALA A 60 -10.40 1.34 1.25
N SER A 61 -10.73 2.15 0.25
CA SER A 61 -10.63 3.62 0.35
C SER A 61 -11.64 4.23 1.34
N GLU A 62 -12.74 3.56 1.64
CA GLU A 62 -13.74 4.00 2.62
C GLU A 62 -13.33 3.69 4.07
N HIS A 63 -12.37 2.80 4.26
CA HIS A 63 -11.98 2.22 5.56
C HIS A 63 -10.50 2.43 5.89
N SER A 64 -9.85 3.37 5.20
CA SER A 64 -8.51 3.89 5.49
C SER A 64 -8.54 5.41 5.73
#